data_AF-F9EQ26-F1
#
_entry.id   AF-F9EQ26-F1
#
_cell.length_a   1.000
_cell.length_b   1.000
_cell.length_c   1.000
_cell.angle_alpha   90.00
_cell.angle_beta   90.00
_cell.angle_gamma   90.00
#
_symmetry.space_group_name_H-M   'P 1'
#
loop_
_entity.id
_entity.type
_entity.pdbx_description
1 polymer ?
#
loop_
_entity_poly.entity_id
_entity_poly.type
_entity_poly.pdbx_seq_one_letter_code
_entity_poly.pdbx_strand_id
1 'polypeptide(L)'
;NSKMLHDELTKLTKKLYNKNSIYIDSNEIKEFIEKDIRVESATVEKKSLGEIDIDVKEKDLAYYAVIGKNIYLTDKEGKIFAYLNEKEVEGVPFIIANNEEEIKEISEFLNEISDLAIFKKISQIYKVNDKEFIIILTDGVKIKTNRAKDNDEISKEKKIKDI
;
A
#
# COMPACT_ATOMS: atom_id res chain seq x y z
N ASN A 1 3.40 18.93 -2.60
CA ASN A 1 4.14 19.05 -1.31
C ASN A 1 3.86 17.84 -0.47
N SER A 2 4.78 16.88 -0.45
CA SER A 2 4.71 15.81 0.54
C SER A 2 4.92 16.39 1.94
N LYS A 3 3.98 16.11 2.85
CA LYS A 3 4.19 16.31 4.29
C LYS A 3 5.02 15.18 4.91
N MET A 4 5.02 13.98 4.31
CA MET A 4 5.58 12.76 4.91
C MET A 4 7.11 12.76 4.92
N LEU A 5 7.74 13.15 3.81
CA LEU A 5 9.20 13.11 3.65
C LEU A 5 9.90 14.45 3.95
N HIS A 6 9.17 15.44 4.47
CA HIS A 6 9.70 16.81 4.65
C HIS A 6 10.97 16.85 5.50
N ASP A 7 10.98 16.14 6.63
CA ASP A 7 12.10 16.13 7.58
C ASP A 7 13.31 15.40 7.00
N GLU A 8 13.10 14.28 6.29
CA GLU A 8 14.14 13.49 5.64
C GLU A 8 14.82 14.26 4.52
N LEU A 9 14.03 14.90 3.66
CA LEU A 9 14.54 15.75 2.60
C LEU A 9 15.28 16.97 3.17
N THR A 10 14.81 17.52 4.29
CA THR A 10 15.52 18.61 5.00
C THR A 10 16.89 18.15 5.53
N LYS A 11 16.99 16.93 6.07
CA LYS A 11 18.28 16.34 6.50
C LYS A 11 19.23 16.15 5.31
N LEU A 12 18.71 15.69 4.16
CA LEU A 12 19.48 15.57 2.93
C LEU A 12 20.03 16.92 2.49
N THR A 13 19.21 17.96 2.43
CA THR A 13 19.65 19.32 2.07
C THR A 13 20.80 19.79 2.97
N LYS A 14 20.73 19.53 4.28
CA LYS A 14 21.82 19.86 5.22
C LYS A 14 23.11 19.08 4.93
N LYS A 15 23.01 17.79 4.55
CA LYS A 15 24.17 16.96 4.20
C LYS A 15 24.86 17.42 2.90
N LEU A 16 24.08 18.00 1.98
CA LEU A 16 24.57 18.52 0.70
C LEU A 16 25.01 20.00 0.78
N TYR A 17 24.66 20.71 1.85
CA TYR A 17 25.01 22.11 2.04
C TYR A 17 26.53 22.32 2.02
N ASN A 18 26.98 23.34 1.30
CA ASN A 18 28.41 23.66 1.05
C ASN A 18 29.23 22.55 0.37
N LYS A 19 28.61 21.48 -0.15
CA LYS A 19 29.31 20.52 -1.03
C LYS A 19 29.30 21.04 -2.47
N ASN A 20 30.42 20.88 -3.15
CA ASN A 20 30.51 21.21 -4.56
C ASN A 20 29.75 20.15 -5.38
N SER A 21 28.76 20.58 -6.17
CA SER A 21 27.84 19.73 -6.93
C SER A 21 28.51 18.82 -7.97
N ILE A 22 29.72 19.18 -8.42
CA ILE A 22 30.53 18.34 -9.32
C ILE A 22 30.90 17.02 -8.62
N TYR A 23 31.22 17.07 -7.33
CA TYR A 23 31.71 15.92 -6.55
C TYR A 23 30.60 15.16 -5.79
N ILE A 24 29.36 15.63 -5.86
CA ILE A 24 28.22 14.95 -5.23
C ILE A 24 27.88 13.70 -6.06
N ASP A 25 27.86 12.51 -5.48
CA ASP A 25 27.42 11.32 -6.20
C ASP A 25 25.89 11.24 -6.25
N SER A 26 25.31 11.25 -7.46
CA SER A 26 23.87 11.12 -7.65
C SER A 26 23.34 9.77 -7.15
N ASN A 27 24.13 8.70 -7.25
CA ASN A 27 23.75 7.39 -6.76
C ASN A 27 23.72 7.38 -5.22
N GLU A 28 24.67 8.03 -4.55
CA GLU A 28 24.66 8.14 -3.08
C GLU A 28 23.42 8.90 -2.57
N ILE A 29 23.00 9.95 -3.29
CA ILE A 29 21.75 10.66 -2.98
C ILE A 29 20.55 9.74 -3.16
N LYS A 30 20.48 9.06 -4.31
CA LYS A 30 19.37 8.15 -4.62
C LYS A 30 19.24 7.06 -3.55
N GLU A 31 20.33 6.38 -3.22
CA GLU A 31 20.36 5.35 -2.17
C GLU A 31 20.00 5.90 -0.79
N PHE A 32 20.34 7.15 -0.48
CA PHE A 32 19.95 7.76 0.78
C PHE A 32 18.42 7.96 0.85
N ILE A 33 17.80 8.41 -0.22
CA ILE A 33 16.35 8.65 -0.29
C ILE A 33 15.59 7.32 -0.29
N GLU A 34 16.01 6.34 -1.11
CA GLU A 34 15.33 5.04 -1.26
C GLU A 34 15.47 4.12 -0.03
N LYS A 35 16.28 4.50 0.97
CA LYS A 35 16.30 3.83 2.29
C LYS A 35 15.04 4.06 3.10
N ASP A 36 14.30 5.13 2.84
CA ASP A 36 13.03 5.38 3.51
C ASP A 36 11.95 4.43 2.96
N ILE A 37 11.32 3.66 3.84
CA ILE A 37 10.31 2.66 3.47
C ILE A 37 9.07 3.25 2.78
N ARG A 38 8.84 4.56 2.95
CA ARG A 38 7.72 5.32 2.36
C ARG A 38 8.00 5.72 0.90
N VAL A 39 9.25 5.63 0.45
CA VAL A 39 9.66 5.93 -0.92
C VAL A 39 9.46 4.69 -1.79
N GLU A 40 8.82 4.88 -2.94
CA GLU A 40 8.73 3.86 -3.99
C GLU A 40 9.94 3.95 -4.92
N SER A 41 10.33 5.16 -5.32
CA SER A 41 11.52 5.40 -6.14
C SER A 41 12.01 6.83 -6.02
N ALA A 42 13.30 7.04 -6.33
CA ALA A 42 13.86 8.37 -6.50
C ALA A 42 14.66 8.48 -7.80
N THR A 43 14.59 9.65 -8.43
CA THR A 43 15.46 10.03 -9.54
C THR A 43 16.31 11.23 -9.15
N VAL A 44 17.58 11.19 -9.54
CA VAL A 44 18.55 12.24 -9.21
C VAL A 44 19.28 12.61 -10.49
N GLU A 45 19.02 13.81 -11.00
CA GLU A 45 19.61 14.31 -12.22
C GLU A 45 20.50 15.52 -11.94
N LYS A 46 21.71 15.52 -12.50
CA LYS A 46 22.56 16.71 -12.49
C LYS A 46 22.32 17.52 -13.75
N LYS A 47 22.00 18.80 -13.59
CA LYS A 47 21.92 19.75 -14.71
C LYS A 47 23.26 20.45 -14.91
N SER A 48 23.45 21.00 -16.11
CA SER A 48 24.72 21.59 -16.56
C SER A 48 25.17 22.81 -15.75
N LEU A 49 24.27 23.44 -14.98
CA LEU A 49 24.55 24.62 -14.15
C LEU A 49 24.90 24.28 -12.69
N GLY A 50 25.14 22.99 -12.39
CA GLY A 50 25.45 22.55 -11.04
C GLY A 50 24.22 22.41 -10.13
N GLU A 51 23.02 22.55 -10.70
CA GLU A 51 21.75 22.19 -10.08
C GLU A 51 21.59 20.67 -10.04
N ILE A 52 20.97 20.18 -8.97
CA ILE A 52 20.63 18.76 -8.80
C ILE A 52 19.12 18.70 -8.63
N ASP A 53 18.46 18.12 -9.62
CA ASP A 53 17.03 17.83 -9.57
C ASP A 53 16.83 16.48 -8.90
N ILE A 54 15.97 16.46 -7.90
CA ILE A 54 15.59 15.26 -7.15
C ILE A 54 14.08 15.13 -7.25
N ASP A 55 13.62 14.08 -7.91
CA ASP A 55 12.21 13.70 -7.93
C ASP A 55 12.01 12.43 -7.10
N VAL A 56 11.02 12.46 -6.21
CA VAL A 56 10.75 11.38 -5.25
C VAL A 56 9.32 10.94 -5.41
N LYS A 57 9.14 9.67 -5.78
CA LYS A 57 7.84 9.02 -5.80
C LYS A 57 7.59 8.33 -4.46
N GLU A 58 6.59 8.81 -3.74
CA GLU A 58 6.11 8.14 -2.52
C GLU A 58 5.23 6.96 -2.86
N LYS A 59 5.13 6.02 -1.93
CA LYS A 59 4.18 4.92 -2.03
C LYS A 59 2.74 5.43 -1.99
N ASP A 60 1.96 4.91 -2.93
CA ASP A 60 0.52 5.09 -2.95
C ASP A 60 -0.13 4.24 -1.85
N LEU A 61 -1.07 4.88 -1.14
CA LEU A 61 -1.93 4.18 -0.20
C LEU A 61 -2.94 3.34 -0.98
N ALA A 62 -2.92 2.02 -0.78
CA ALA A 62 -3.92 1.13 -1.36
C ALA A 62 -4.97 0.71 -0.33
N TYR A 63 -4.53 0.39 0.90
CA TYR A 63 -5.40 -0.10 1.97
C TYR A 63 -4.92 0.42 3.33
N TYR A 64 -5.84 0.44 4.29
CA TYR A 64 -5.49 0.54 5.71
C TYR A 64 -5.37 -0.85 6.32
N ALA A 65 -4.31 -1.13 7.06
CA ALA A 65 -4.21 -2.37 7.82
C ALA A 65 -4.44 -2.13 9.32
N VAL A 66 -5.28 -2.96 9.94
CA VAL A 66 -5.56 -2.93 11.38
C VAL A 66 -5.01 -4.19 12.01
N ILE A 67 -4.01 -4.03 12.87
CA ILE A 67 -3.47 -5.12 13.71
C ILE A 67 -3.66 -4.72 15.17
N GLY A 68 -4.55 -5.43 15.86
CA GLY A 68 -4.94 -5.10 17.23
C GLY A 68 -5.57 -3.71 17.33
N LYS A 69 -4.85 -2.75 17.91
CA LYS A 69 -5.30 -1.36 18.10
C LYS A 69 -4.64 -0.36 17.15
N ASN A 70 -3.67 -0.81 16.35
CA ASN A 70 -2.88 0.05 15.49
C ASN A 70 -3.44 0.05 14.06
N ILE A 71 -3.37 1.21 13.40
CA ILE A 71 -3.77 1.38 12.00
C ILE A 71 -2.55 1.83 11.20
N TYR A 72 -2.27 1.09 10.13
CA TYR A 72 -1.11 1.25 9.26
C TYR A 72 -1.55 1.59 7.83
N LEU A 73 -0.66 2.26 7.09
CA LEU A 73 -0.78 2.49 5.65
C LEU A 73 -0.10 1.35 4.90
N THR A 74 -0.80 0.75 3.94
CA THR A 74 -0.28 -0.35 3.12
C THR A 74 -0.40 -0.05 1.64
N ASP A 75 0.61 -0.44 0.88
CA ASP A 75 0.59 -0.39 -0.58
C ASP A 75 -0.19 -1.59 -1.17
N LYS A 76 -0.32 -1.63 -2.50
CA LYS A 76 -1.04 -2.69 -3.22
C LYS A 76 -0.46 -4.09 -2.98
N GLU A 77 0.81 -4.20 -2.60
CA GLU A 77 1.48 -5.48 -2.32
C GLU A 77 1.23 -5.94 -0.87
N GLY A 78 0.46 -5.18 -0.09
CA GLY A 78 0.22 -5.46 1.32
C GLY A 78 1.41 -5.13 2.22
N LYS A 79 2.37 -4.33 1.74
CA LYS A 79 3.52 -3.92 2.55
C LYS A 79 3.17 -2.66 3.34
N ILE A 80 3.31 -2.75 4.67
CA ILE A 80 3.18 -1.61 5.58
C ILE A 80 4.33 -0.62 5.32
N PHE A 81 4.00 0.66 5.17
CA PHE A 81 5.02 1.71 4.99
C PHE A 81 4.89 2.90 5.95
N ALA A 82 3.77 3.05 6.66
CA ALA A 82 3.58 4.16 7.60
C ALA A 82 2.42 3.91 8.58
N TYR A 83 2.24 4.80 9.54
CA TYR A 83 1.08 4.86 10.43
C TYR A 83 0.03 5.86 9.90
N LEU A 84 -1.26 5.66 10.22
CA LEU A 84 -2.35 6.51 9.72
C LEU A 84 -2.19 8.01 10.03
N ASN A 85 -1.53 8.35 11.14
CA ASN A 85 -1.30 9.73 11.55
C ASN A 85 -0.44 10.56 10.58
N GLU A 86 0.08 9.96 9.50
CA GLU A 86 0.93 10.61 8.51
C GLU A 86 0.20 11.12 7.24
N LYS A 87 -1.07 10.77 7.00
CA LYS A 87 -1.87 11.22 5.82
C LYS A 87 -3.32 11.59 6.17
N GLU A 88 -3.99 12.34 5.27
CA GLU A 88 -5.45 12.53 5.32
C GLU A 88 -6.17 11.20 5.05
N VAL A 89 -7.39 11.04 5.58
CA VAL A 89 -8.16 9.79 5.44
C VAL A 89 -8.75 9.68 4.03
N GLU A 90 -8.43 8.59 3.34
CA GLU A 90 -8.90 8.26 2.00
C GLU A 90 -10.00 7.19 2.05
N GLY A 91 -10.82 7.11 0.99
CA GLY A 91 -11.91 6.14 0.86
C GLY A 91 -11.44 4.73 0.46
N VAL A 92 -10.34 4.25 1.04
CA VAL A 92 -9.77 2.93 0.76
C VAL A 92 -10.19 1.88 1.80
N PRO A 93 -10.24 0.58 1.44
CA PRO A 93 -10.63 -0.49 2.37
C PRO A 93 -9.72 -0.61 3.60
N PHE A 94 -10.32 -1.05 4.72
CA PHE A 94 -9.61 -1.53 5.90
C PHE A 94 -9.46 -3.05 5.87
N ILE A 95 -8.22 -3.53 5.92
CA ILE A 95 -7.84 -4.92 6.14
C ILE A 95 -7.70 -5.14 7.64
N ILE A 96 -8.55 -5.98 8.24
CA ILE A 96 -8.39 -6.40 9.63
C ILE A 96 -7.64 -7.73 9.63
N ALA A 97 -6.48 -7.76 10.28
CA ALA A 97 -5.56 -8.89 10.23
C ALA A 97 -4.82 -9.08 11.56
N ASN A 98 -4.28 -10.28 11.78
CA ASN A 98 -3.49 -10.59 12.97
C ASN A 98 -1.99 -10.37 12.75
N ASN A 99 -1.53 -10.41 11.50
CA ASN A 99 -0.12 -10.29 11.12
C ASN A 99 0.03 -9.78 9.67
N GLU A 100 1.28 -9.52 9.26
CA GLU A 100 1.60 -9.03 7.91
C GLU A 100 1.35 -10.03 6.78
N GLU A 101 1.44 -11.33 7.06
CA GLU A 101 1.16 -12.38 6.06
C GLU A 101 -0.31 -12.36 5.66
N GLU A 102 -1.20 -12.25 6.63
CA GLU A 102 -2.65 -12.13 6.41
C GLU A 102 -2.99 -10.83 5.65
N ILE A 103 -2.27 -9.73 5.90
CA ILE A 103 -2.42 -8.49 5.12
C ILE A 103 -2.10 -8.73 3.65
N LYS A 104 -0.99 -9.43 3.35
CA LYS A 104 -0.59 -9.73 1.97
C LYS A 104 -1.63 -10.60 1.27
N GLU A 105 -2.08 -11.67 1.92
CA GLU A 105 -3.11 -12.56 1.36
C GLU A 105 -4.42 -11.82 1.04
N ILE A 106 -4.86 -10.94 1.94
CA ILE A 106 -6.07 -10.13 1.74
C ILE A 106 -5.83 -9.07 0.66
N SER A 107 -4.65 -8.46 0.60
CA SER A 107 -4.30 -7.47 -0.43
C SER A 107 -4.30 -8.09 -1.82
N GLU A 108 -3.78 -9.31 -1.99
CA GLU A 108 -3.87 -10.05 -3.25
C GLU A 108 -5.33 -10.25 -3.68
N PHE A 109 -6.18 -10.69 -2.76
CA PHE A 109 -7.60 -10.89 -3.06
C PHE A 109 -8.32 -9.58 -3.41
N LEU A 110 -8.02 -8.49 -2.70
CA LEU A 110 -8.56 -7.16 -3.02
C LEU A 110 -8.10 -6.68 -4.40
N ASN A 111 -6.84 -6.93 -4.77
CA ASN A 111 -6.32 -6.60 -6.09
C ASN A 111 -7.05 -7.37 -7.20
N GLU A 112 -7.36 -8.67 -7.00
CA GLU A 112 -8.12 -9.49 -7.95
C GLU A 112 -9.51 -8.92 -8.25
N ILE A 113 -10.14 -8.28 -7.26
CA ILE A 113 -11.49 -7.71 -7.39
C ILE A 113 -11.48 -6.18 -7.59
N SER A 114 -10.31 -5.56 -7.75
CA SER A 114 -10.15 -4.09 -7.77
C SER A 114 -10.89 -3.39 -8.91
N ASP A 115 -11.00 -4.06 -10.06
CA ASP A 115 -11.73 -3.56 -11.23
C ASP A 115 -13.26 -3.74 -11.12
N LEU A 116 -13.73 -4.51 -10.14
CA LEU A 116 -15.16 -4.73 -9.95
C LEU A 116 -15.81 -3.50 -9.31
N ALA A 117 -17.02 -3.16 -9.77
CA ALA A 117 -17.78 -2.03 -9.23
C ALA A 117 -18.03 -2.11 -7.71
N ILE A 118 -17.97 -3.32 -7.13
CA ILE A 118 -18.12 -3.54 -5.70
C ILE A 118 -16.93 -3.04 -4.89
N PHE A 119 -15.72 -2.99 -5.46
CA PHE A 119 -14.49 -2.62 -4.75
C PHE A 119 -14.60 -1.24 -4.10
N LYS A 120 -15.14 -0.25 -4.85
CA LYS A 120 -15.37 1.11 -4.35
C LYS A 120 -16.36 1.21 -3.19
N LYS A 121 -17.11 0.13 -2.92
CA LYS A 121 -18.07 0.05 -1.82
C LYS A 121 -17.51 -0.73 -0.63
N ILE A 122 -16.32 -1.33 -0.71
CA ILE A 122 -15.74 -2.09 0.38
C ILE A 122 -15.27 -1.13 1.47
N SER A 123 -15.78 -1.32 2.68
CA SER A 123 -15.33 -0.61 3.87
C SER A 123 -14.26 -1.42 4.59
N GLN A 124 -14.53 -2.70 4.85
CA GLN A 124 -13.64 -3.58 5.60
C GLN A 124 -13.60 -4.97 4.99
N ILE A 125 -12.50 -5.67 5.22
CA ILE A 125 -12.37 -7.10 4.93
C ILE A 125 -11.54 -7.78 6.02
N TYR A 126 -11.90 -9.01 6.35
CA TYR A 126 -11.11 -9.85 7.24
C TYR A 126 -11.27 -11.33 6.89
N LYS A 127 -10.25 -12.11 7.23
CA LYS A 127 -10.23 -13.56 7.03
C LYS A 127 -10.91 -14.25 8.21
N VAL A 128 -11.78 -15.22 7.93
CA VAL A 128 -12.38 -16.09 8.96
C VAL A 128 -11.56 -17.36 9.11
N ASN A 129 -11.08 -17.89 7.98
CA ASN A 129 -10.17 -19.03 7.88
C ASN A 129 -9.49 -19.01 6.50
N ASP A 130 -8.66 -20.01 6.19
CA ASP A 130 -7.86 -20.09 4.95
C ASP A 130 -8.63 -19.99 3.64
N LYS A 131 -9.94 -20.24 3.65
CA LYS A 131 -10.78 -20.22 2.44
C LYS A 131 -11.85 -19.13 2.47
N GLU A 132 -12.15 -18.55 3.63
CA GLU A 132 -13.33 -17.72 3.84
C GLU A 132 -12.97 -16.30 4.30
N PHE A 133 -13.58 -15.32 3.63
CA PHE A 133 -13.45 -13.90 3.91
C PHE A 133 -14.83 -13.30 4.17
N ILE A 134 -14.87 -12.30 5.06
CA ILE A 134 -16.02 -11.44 5.24
C ILE A 134 -15.66 -10.06 4.73
N ILE A 135 -16.48 -9.55 3.81
CA ILE A 135 -16.41 -8.18 3.30
C ILE A 135 -17.56 -7.40 3.91
N ILE A 136 -17.27 -6.24 4.49
CA ILE A 136 -18.27 -5.28 4.96
C ILE A 136 -18.27 -4.11 3.99
N LEU A 137 -19.42 -3.81 3.41
CA LEU A 137 -19.60 -2.67 2.53
C LEU A 137 -19.80 -1.38 3.33
N THR A 138 -19.67 -0.24 2.65
CA THR A 138 -19.86 1.12 3.21
C THR A 138 -21.26 1.37 3.76
N ASP A 139 -22.27 0.62 3.32
CA ASP A 139 -23.65 0.64 3.84
C ASP A 139 -23.88 -0.35 5.00
N GLY A 140 -22.85 -1.10 5.42
CA GLY A 140 -22.91 -2.08 6.48
C GLY A 140 -23.33 -3.49 6.05
N VAL A 141 -23.65 -3.71 4.77
CA VAL A 141 -23.95 -5.06 4.25
C VAL A 141 -22.72 -5.96 4.42
N LYS A 142 -22.95 -7.17 4.94
CA LYS A 142 -21.92 -8.19 5.12
C LYS A 142 -22.02 -9.24 4.02
N ILE A 143 -20.93 -9.45 3.28
CA ILE A 143 -20.81 -10.47 2.25
C ILE A 143 -19.83 -11.52 2.74
N LYS A 144 -20.29 -12.76 2.78
CA LYS A 144 -19.45 -13.93 3.01
C LYS A 144 -19.02 -14.49 1.66
N THR A 145 -17.72 -14.62 1.46
CA THR A 145 -17.15 -15.11 0.20
C THR A 145 -16.00 -16.07 0.47
N ASN A 146 -15.76 -16.95 -0.49
CA ASN A 146 -14.64 -17.87 -0.45
C ASN A 146 -13.69 -17.59 -1.61
N ARG A 147 -12.38 -17.63 -1.38
CA ARG A 147 -11.39 -17.59 -2.46
C ARG A 147 -11.15 -19.03 -2.91
N ALA A 148 -11.73 -19.41 -4.03
CA ALA A 148 -11.43 -20.70 -4.65
C ALA A 148 -9.98 -20.63 -5.16
N LYS A 149 -9.07 -21.38 -4.55
CA LYS A 149 -7.75 -21.62 -5.15
C LYS A 149 -7.97 -22.68 -6.24
N ASP A 150 -7.48 -22.45 -7.45
CA ASP A 150 -7.69 -23.29 -8.67
C ASP A 150 -7.34 -24.80 -8.55
N ASN A 151 -6.92 -25.28 -7.37
CA ASN A 151 -6.69 -26.69 -7.05
C ASN A 151 -7.79 -27.36 -6.22
N ASP A 152 -8.82 -26.63 -5.76
CA ASP A 152 -10.02 -27.27 -5.25
C ASP A 152 -10.88 -27.68 -6.46
N GLU A 153 -10.86 -28.97 -6.79
CA GLU A 153 -11.67 -29.58 -7.85
C GLU A 153 -13.03 -28.90 -7.97
N ILE A 154 -13.32 -28.45 -9.18
CA ILE A 154 -14.62 -27.94 -9.62
C ILE A 154 -15.64 -29.07 -9.42
N SER A 155 -16.20 -29.18 -8.21
CA SER A 155 -17.41 -29.93 -7.94
C SER A 155 -18.55 -29.17 -8.60
N LYS A 156 -18.74 -29.44 -9.88
CA LYS A 156 -19.91 -29.04 -10.66
C LYS A 156 -21.16 -29.71 -10.07
N GLU A 157 -21.75 -29.13 -9.03
CA GLU A 157 -23.14 -29.38 -8.69
C GLU A 157 -23.89 -28.07 -8.44
N LYS A 158 -24.08 -27.28 -9.50
CA LYS A 158 -25.28 -26.43 -9.60
C LYS A 158 -26.47 -27.33 -9.97
N LYS A 159 -27.08 -27.95 -8.97
CA LYS A 159 -28.52 -28.23 -9.01
C LYS A 159 -29.23 -26.94 -8.62
N ILE A 160 -29.65 -26.17 -9.61
CA ILE A 160 -30.79 -25.26 -9.42
C ILE A 160 -32.01 -26.13 -9.62
N LYS A 161 -32.69 -26.48 -8.52
CA LYS A 161 -34.07 -26.96 -8.56
C LYS A 161 -34.97 -25.78 -8.20
N ASP A 162 -35.96 -25.64 -9.07
CA ASP A 162 -37.12 -24.73 -9.07
C ASP A 162 -37.66 -24.35 -7.68
N ILE A 163 -37.89 -23.05 -7.47
CA ILE A 163 -39.15 -22.49 -6.93
C ILE A 163 -39.41 -21.15 -7.64
#